data_AF-A0A3D1A1G2-F1
#
_entry.id   AF-A0A3D1A1G2-F1
#
_cell.length_a   1.000
_cell.length_b   1.000
_cell.length_c   1.000
_cell.angle_alpha   90.00
_cell.angle_beta   90.00
_cell.angle_gamma   90.00
#
_symmetry.space_group_name_H-M   'P 1'
#
loop_
_entity.id
_entity.type
_entity.pdbx_description
1 polymer ?
#
loop_
_entity_poly.entity_id
_entity_poly.type
_entity_poly.pdbx_seq_one_letter_code
_entity_poly.pdbx_strand_id
1 'polypeptide(L)'
;MALALALAFLSPRASLSEAELNDRLLEWLTAFTNPAIIGQFTLRRYMVDIFLLLRDPRGSGYRINQTLINRLIEPEAREAQPGLLMDQVAAERKKGLY
;
A
#
# COMPACT_ATOMS: atom_id res chain seq x y z
N MET A 1 -0.76 5.06 -9.42
CA MET A 1 -0.88 3.58 -9.54
C MET A 1 -0.19 2.84 -8.40
N ALA A 2 1.13 2.97 -8.18
CA ALA A 2 1.85 2.20 -7.14
C ALA A 2 1.24 2.31 -5.72
N LEU A 3 0.79 3.49 -5.32
CA LEU A 3 0.14 3.69 -4.02
C LEU A 3 -1.22 3.00 -3.89
N ALA A 4 -1.96 2.84 -4.99
CA ALA A 4 -3.22 2.10 -4.97
C ALA A 4 -2.96 0.59 -4.84
N LEU A 5 -1.84 0.08 -5.40
CA LEU A 5 -1.41 -1.30 -5.17
C LEU A 5 -1.14 -1.56 -3.68
N ALA A 6 -0.50 -0.63 -2.97
CA ALA A 6 -0.24 -0.75 -1.53
C ALA A 6 -1.49 -1.07 -0.69
N LEU A 7 -2.66 -0.67 -1.17
CA LEU A 7 -3.93 -0.84 -0.49
C LEU A 7 -4.79 -1.94 -1.13
N ALA A 8 -4.41 -2.48 -2.29
CA ALA A 8 -5.22 -3.43 -3.05
C ALA A 8 -5.38 -4.80 -2.37
N PHE A 9 -4.39 -5.20 -1.57
CA PHE A 9 -4.39 -6.46 -0.81
C PHE A 9 -5.17 -6.38 0.50
N LEU A 10 -5.53 -5.17 0.92
CA LEU A 10 -6.19 -4.94 2.19
C LEU A 10 -7.69 -5.16 2.05
N SER A 11 -8.30 -5.72 3.09
CA SER A 11 -9.73 -6.05 3.10
C SER A 11 -10.60 -4.79 2.90
N PRO A 12 -11.41 -4.71 1.82
CA PRO A 12 -12.20 -3.52 1.48
C PRO A 12 -13.24 -3.11 2.53
N ARG A 13 -13.65 -4.08 3.36
CA ARG A 13 -14.74 -3.94 4.36
C ARG A 13 -14.22 -3.71 5.78
N ALA A 14 -12.90 -3.78 5.99
CA ALA A 14 -12.33 -3.56 7.30
C ALA A 14 -12.24 -2.06 7.60
N SER A 15 -12.68 -1.67 8.79
CA SER A 15 -12.23 -0.42 9.39
C SER A 15 -10.90 -0.71 10.04
N LEU A 16 -9.84 -0.08 9.54
CA LEU A 16 -8.49 -0.20 10.07
C LEU A 16 -8.27 0.86 11.14
N SER A 17 -7.66 0.45 12.25
CA SER A 17 -7.15 1.43 13.20
C SER A 17 -5.97 2.20 12.60
N GLU A 18 -5.64 3.36 13.17
CA GLU A 18 -4.48 4.11 12.74
C GLU A 18 -3.17 3.33 12.88
N ALA A 19 -3.01 2.60 13.99
CA ALA A 19 -1.83 1.78 14.26
C ALA A 19 -1.70 0.64 13.25
N GLU A 20 -2.78 -0.12 13.04
CA GLU A 20 -2.79 -1.23 12.09
C GLU A 20 -2.47 -0.78 10.67
N LEU A 21 -3.04 0.35 10.23
CA LEU A 21 -2.76 0.89 8.91
C LEU A 21 -1.29 1.33 8.77
N ASN A 22 -0.73 1.97 9.79
CA ASN A 22 0.67 2.38 9.78
C ASN A 22 1.62 1.18 9.67
N ASP A 23 1.36 0.10 10.40
CA ASP A 23 2.18 -1.11 10.37
C ASP A 23 2.18 -1.74 8.98
N ARG A 24 1.00 -1.86 8.36
CA ARG A 24 0.88 -2.40 6.99
C ARG A 24 1.55 -1.52 5.94
N LEU A 25 1.44 -0.19 6.09
CA LEU A 25 2.11 0.74 5.18
C LEU A 25 3.63 0.71 5.36
N LEU A 26 4.13 0.50 6.58
CA LEU A 26 5.56 0.36 6.85
C LEU A 26 6.10 -0.93 6.21
N GLU A 27 5.42 -2.05 6.41
CA GLU A 27 5.75 -3.32 5.76
C GLU A 27 5.83 -3.15 4.23
N TRP A 28 4.80 -2.56 3.64
CA TRP A 28 4.79 -2.28 2.20
C TRP A 28 5.95 -1.37 1.76
N LEU A 29 6.21 -0.28 2.49
CA LEU A 29 7.30 0.67 2.18
C LEU A 29 8.67 -0.01 2.19
N THR A 30 8.93 -0.91 3.15
CA THR A 30 10.23 -1.60 3.27
C THR A 30 10.58 -2.46 2.05
N ALA A 31 9.59 -2.91 1.29
CA ALA A 31 9.81 -3.65 0.04
C ALA A 31 10.33 -2.77 -1.11
N PHE A 32 10.09 -1.46 -1.07
CA PHE A 32 10.40 -0.54 -2.17
C PHE A 32 11.50 0.48 -1.85
N THR A 33 11.59 0.92 -0.60
CA THR A 33 12.47 2.02 -0.21
C THR A 33 12.86 1.94 1.26
N ASN A 34 13.88 2.73 1.63
CA ASN A 34 14.20 2.99 3.02
C ASN A 34 13.08 3.86 3.66
N PRO A 35 12.38 3.38 4.71
CA PRO A 35 11.33 4.14 5.39
C PRO A 35 11.80 5.44 6.04
N ALA A 36 13.13 5.62 6.23
CA ALA A 36 13.70 6.85 6.77
C ALA A 36 13.54 8.06 5.83
N ILE A 37 13.28 7.84 4.53
CA ILE A 37 13.11 8.91 3.54
C ILE A 37 11.64 9.36 3.48
N ILE A 38 10.71 8.41 3.35
CA ILE A 38 9.26 8.65 3.39
C ILE A 38 8.65 7.62 4.32
N GLY A 39 8.19 8.08 5.48
CA GLY A 39 7.57 7.23 6.51
C GLY A 39 6.09 6.95 6.25
N GLN A 40 5.60 5.91 6.91
CA GLN A 40 4.21 5.45 6.90
C GLN A 40 3.20 6.56 7.26
N PHE A 41 3.57 7.49 8.15
CA PHE A 41 2.70 8.61 8.54
C PHE A 41 2.47 9.60 7.39
N THR A 42 3.54 9.99 6.70
CA THR A 42 3.49 10.87 5.54
C THR A 42 2.71 10.20 4.42
N LEU A 43 2.98 8.92 4.18
CA LEU A 43 2.29 8.14 3.16
C LEU A 43 0.78 8.05 3.43
N ARG A 44 0.39 7.72 4.67
CA ARG A 44 -1.02 7.66 5.08
C ARG A 44 -1.72 8.99 4.85
N ARG A 45 -1.12 10.10 5.28
CA ARG A 45 -1.71 11.44 5.12
C ARG A 45 -1.91 11.76 3.63
N TYR A 46 -0.89 11.52 2.82
CA TYR A 46 -0.98 11.71 1.38
C TYR A 46 -2.08 10.86 0.75
N MET A 47 -2.20 9.59 1.13
CA MET A 47 -3.26 8.68 0.65
C MET A 47 -4.68 9.14 1.04
N VAL A 48 -4.84 9.85 2.16
CA VAL A 48 -6.10 10.53 2.51
C VAL A 48 -6.34 11.72 1.61
N ASP A 49 -5.32 12.56 1.39
CA ASP A 49 -5.41 13.76 0.55
C ASP A 49 -5.80 13.42 -0.90
N ILE A 50 -5.36 12.26 -1.41
CA ILE A 50 -5.73 11.75 -2.75
C ILE A 50 -6.91 10.77 -2.74
N PHE A 51 -7.65 10.69 -1.64
CA PHE A 51 -8.87 9.88 -1.47
C PHE A 51 -8.72 8.36 -1.65
N LEU A 52 -7.49 7.82 -1.62
CA LEU A 52 -7.28 6.37 -1.58
C LEU A 52 -7.69 5.79 -0.21
N LEU A 53 -7.54 6.58 0.85
CA LEU A 53 -8.03 6.30 2.19
C LEU A 53 -9.12 7.29 2.59
N LEU A 54 -10.15 6.76 3.24
CA LEU A 54 -11.24 7.52 3.83
C LEU A 54 -11.09 7.47 5.35
N ARG A 55 -10.96 8.63 5.99
CA ARG A 55 -10.88 8.75 7.44
C ARG A 55 -12.28 8.92 8.05
N ASP A 56 -12.56 8.22 9.13
CA ASP A 56 -13.77 8.42 9.93
C ASP A 56 -13.82 9.88 10.45
N PRO A 57 -15.00 10.54 10.50
CA PRO A 57 -15.17 11.86 11.13
C PRO A 57 -14.62 11.98 12.57
N ARG A 58 -14.65 10.90 13.35
CA ARG A 58 -14.06 10.81 14.70
C ARG A 58 -12.54 10.71 14.69
N GLY A 59 -11.93 10.55 13.52
CA GLY A 59 -10.50 10.55 13.29
C GLY A 59 -9.76 9.28 13.69
N SER A 60 -10.47 8.27 14.22
CA SER A 60 -9.89 7.07 14.84
C SER A 60 -9.80 5.84 13.92
N GLY A 61 -10.39 5.90 12.73
CA GLY A 61 -10.48 4.76 11.82
C GLY A 61 -10.29 5.17 10.37
N TYR A 62 -9.80 4.21 9.59
CA TYR A 62 -9.55 4.34 8.16
C TYR A 62 -10.27 3.24 7.41
N ARG A 63 -10.82 3.60 6.25
CA ARG A 63 -11.35 2.65 5.29
C ARG A 63 -10.71 2.91 3.94
N ILE A 64 -10.62 1.86 3.15
CA ILE A 64 -10.05 1.95 1.82
C ILE A 64 -11.15 2.40 0.87
N ASN A 65 -10.81 3.33 -0.01
CA ASN A 65 -11.72 3.73 -1.08
C ASN A 65 -11.68 2.69 -2.21
N GLN A 66 -12.33 1.55 -1.99
CA GLN A 66 -12.31 0.43 -2.94
C GLN A 66 -12.82 0.85 -4.33
N THR A 67 -13.80 1.75 -4.39
CA THR A 67 -14.31 2.28 -5.66
C THR A 67 -13.22 2.97 -6.47
N LEU A 68 -12.40 3.80 -5.82
CA LEU A 68 -11.29 4.47 -6.48
C LEU A 68 -10.17 3.49 -6.85
N ILE A 69 -9.82 2.56 -5.95
CA ILE A 69 -8.81 1.53 -6.24
C ILE A 69 -9.22 0.69 -7.44
N ASN A 70 -10.50 0.29 -7.52
CA ASN A 70 -11.01 -0.53 -8.62
C ASN A 70 -10.92 0.16 -9.98
N ARG A 71 -10.90 1.50 -10.02
CA ARG A 71 -10.71 2.29 -11.25
C ARG A 71 -9.25 2.47 -11.63
N LEU A 72 -8.34 2.35 -10.66
CA LEU A 72 -6.92 2.62 -10.86
C LEU A 72 -6.10 1.34 -11.10
N ILE A 73 -6.60 0.20 -10.61
CA ILE A 73 -5.89 -1.08 -10.59
C ILE A 73 -6.79 -2.18 -11.18
N GLU A 74 -6.30 -2.79 -12.25
CA GLU A 74 -6.88 -3.99 -12.87
C GLU A 74 -7.01 -5.12 -11.84
N PRO A 75 -8.07 -5.96 -11.92
CA PRO A 75 -8.31 -7.03 -10.95
C PRO A 75 -7.10 -7.93 -10.70
N GLU A 76 -6.39 -8.32 -11.76
CA GLU A 76 -5.23 -9.22 -11.72
C GLU A 76 -4.06 -8.62 -10.94
N ALA A 77 -3.89 -7.30 -11.01
CA ALA A 77 -2.84 -6.58 -10.29
C ALA A 77 -3.13 -6.46 -8.78
N ARG A 78 -4.37 -6.77 -8.32
CA ARG A 78 -4.73 -6.75 -6.90
C ARG A 78 -4.24 -7.97 -6.13
N GLU A 79 -3.93 -9.06 -6.82
CA GLU A 79 -3.39 -10.29 -6.22
C GLU A 79 -1.86 -10.27 -6.14
N ALA A 80 -1.22 -9.31 -6.83
CA ALA A 80 0.22 -9.22 -6.96
C ALA A 80 0.92 -8.87 -5.64
N GLN A 81 1.57 -9.82 -4.98
CA GLN A 81 2.30 -9.56 -3.74
C GLN A 81 3.62 -8.81 -4.02
N PRO A 82 3.73 -7.50 -3.73
CA PRO A 82 4.83 -6.71 -4.27
C PRO A 82 6.18 -7.03 -3.64
N GLY A 83 6.20 -7.45 -2.37
CA GLY A 83 7.41 -7.93 -1.70
C GLY A 83 8.02 -9.13 -2.42
N LEU A 84 7.20 -10.14 -2.74
CA LEU A 84 7.65 -11.33 -3.47
C LEU A 84 8.17 -10.98 -4.88
N LEU A 85 7.50 -10.05 -5.57
CA LEU A 85 7.95 -9.58 -6.89
C LEU A 85 9.31 -8.89 -6.79
N MET A 86 9.52 -8.05 -5.79
CA MET A 86 10.80 -7.36 -5.58
C MET A 86 11.92 -8.34 -5.22
N ASP A 87 11.63 -9.38 -4.42
CA ASP A 87 12.58 -10.45 -4.10
C ASP A 87 12.96 -11.26 -5.34
N GLN A 88 11.99 -11.58 -6.21
CA GLN A 88 12.24 -12.26 -7.48
C GLN A 88 13.15 -11.43 -8.39
N VAL A 89 12.84 -10.14 -8.57
CA VAL A 89 13.66 -9.22 -9.37
C VAL A 89 15.08 -9.10 -8.80
N ALA A 90 15.23 -9.02 -7.47
CA ALA A 90 16.54 -8.98 -6.83
C ALA A 90 17.32 -10.29 -7.04
N ALA A 91 16.66 -11.44 -7.00
CA ALA A 91 17.28 -12.73 -7.27
C ALA A 91 17.73 -12.87 -8.74
N GLU A 92 16.95 -12.35 -9.70
CA GLU A 92 17.31 -12.35 -11.12
C GLU A 92 18.52 -11.46 -11.41
N ARG A 93 18.56 -10.25 -10.81
CA ARG A 93 19.74 -9.37 -10.89
C ARG A 93 21.00 -10.03 -10.35
N LYS A 94 20.90 -10.76 -9.23
CA LYS A 94 22.03 -11.53 -8.66
C LYS A 94 22.50 -12.66 -9.58
N LYS A 95 21.62 -13.21 -10.42
CA LYS A 95 21.96 -14.24 -11.41
C LYS A 95 22.56 -13.67 -12.69
N GLY A 96 22.64 -12.35 -12.85
CA GLY A 96 23.20 -11.68 -14.03
C GLY A 96 22.34 -11.81 -15.29
N LEU A 97 21.03 -12.07 -15.15
CA LEU A 97 20.12 -12.14 -16.29
C LEU A 97 19.66 -10.75 -16.79
N TYR A 98 20.07 -9.67 -16.13
CA TYR A 98 20.08 -8.28 -16.59
C TYR A 98 21.17 -7.50 -15.85
#